data_AF-A0AA89TZL5-F1
#
_entry.id   AF-A0AA89TZL5-F1
#
_cell.length_a   1.000
_cell.length_b   1.000
_cell.length_c   1.000
_cell.angle_alpha   90.00
_cell.angle_beta   90.00
_cell.angle_gamma   90.00
#
_symmetry.space_group_name_H-M   'P 1'
#
loop_
_entity.id
_entity.type
_entity.pdbx_description
1 polymer ?
#
loop_
_entity_poly.entity_id
_entity_poly.type
_entity_poly.pdbx_seq_one_letter_code
_entity_poly.pdbx_strand_id
1 'polypeptide(L)'
;MRPMEMSRAEAAALVQRIMDADYASKDEVDGWLGRLDRALACPSGHVSGLIFWPPERELSADEVVGQALAYRPIPLGGRAESETR
;
A
#
# COMPACT_ATOMS: atom_id res chain seq x y z
N MET A 1 22.86 7.38 2.09
CA MET A 1 21.69 8.06 1.48
C MET A 1 20.46 7.33 2.02
N ARG A 2 19.65 7.97 2.86
CA ARG A 2 18.48 7.31 3.46
C ARG A 2 17.43 7.16 2.34
N PRO A 3 16.81 6.00 2.14
CA PRO A 3 15.69 5.91 1.21
C PRO A 3 14.70 6.99 1.64
N MET A 4 14.30 7.86 0.71
CA MET A 4 13.28 8.86 1.00
C MET A 4 12.06 8.10 1.50
N GLU A 5 11.77 8.22 2.80
CA GLU A 5 10.59 7.61 3.40
C GLU A 5 9.40 8.35 2.79
N MET A 6 8.76 7.70 1.83
CA MET A 6 7.61 8.25 1.12
C MET A 6 6.54 8.54 2.16
N SER A 7 6.19 9.82 2.32
CA SER A 7 5.19 10.21 3.32
C SER A 7 3.80 9.73 2.89
N ARG A 8 2.88 9.52 3.84
CA ARG A 8 1.48 9.13 3.57
C ARG A 8 0.83 10.01 2.48
N ALA A 9 1.11 11.31 2.50
CA ALA A 9 0.62 12.26 1.50
C ALA A 9 1.17 12.00 0.09
N GLU A 10 2.45 11.63 -0.03
CA GLU A 10 3.06 11.27 -1.32
C GLU A 10 2.50 9.95 -1.84
N ALA A 11 2.32 8.96 -0.95
CA ALA A 11 1.66 7.71 -1.29
C ALA A 11 0.22 7.95 -1.79
N ALA A 12 -0.54 8.83 -1.12
CA ALA A 12 -1.90 9.16 -1.52
C ALA A 12 -1.95 9.89 -2.87
N ALA A 13 -1.02 10.82 -3.13
CA ALA A 13 -0.93 11.48 -4.43
C ALA A 13 -0.63 10.49 -5.57
N LEU A 14 0.23 9.49 -5.32
CA LEU A 14 0.55 8.45 -6.29
C LEU A 14 -0.68 7.55 -6.57
N VAL A 15 -1.38 7.12 -5.52
CA VAL A 15 -2.63 6.34 -5.63
C VAL A 15 -3.69 7.12 -6.39
N GLN A 16 -3.80 8.43 -6.16
CA GLN A 16 -4.76 9.28 -6.85
C GLN A 16 -4.47 9.36 -8.35
N ARG A 17 -3.20 9.49 -8.77
CA ARG A 17 -2.83 9.40 -10.19
C ARG A 17 -3.21 8.06 -10.81
N ILE A 18 -3.00 6.96 -10.09
CA ILE A 18 -3.35 5.63 -10.59
C ILE A 18 -4.86 5.49 -10.77
N MET A 19 -5.66 6.00 -9.82
CA MET A 19 -7.13 6.04 -9.95
C MET A 19 -7.61 6.90 -11.11
N ASP A 20 -6.93 8.02 -11.39
CA ASP A 20 -7.20 8.88 -12.55
C ASP A 20 -6.81 8.22 -13.88
N ALA A 21 -6.15 7.06 -13.83
CA ALA A 21 -5.54 6.38 -14.96
C ALA A 21 -4.53 7.27 -15.71
N ASP A 22 -3.88 8.20 -15.00
CA ASP A 22 -2.88 9.13 -15.50
C ASP A 22 -1.51 8.43 -15.68
N TYR A 23 -1.49 7.28 -16.32
CA TYR A 23 -0.28 6.52 -16.64
C TYR A 23 -0.22 6.23 -18.14
N ALA A 24 0.97 6.35 -18.73
CA ALA A 24 1.14 6.12 -20.16
C ALA A 24 1.19 4.61 -20.50
N SER A 25 1.49 3.74 -19.53
CA SER A 25 1.63 2.30 -19.75
C SER A 25 1.48 1.46 -18.48
N LYS A 26 1.19 0.16 -18.65
CA LYS A 26 1.08 -0.81 -17.55
C LYS A 26 2.40 -0.97 -16.76
N ASP A 27 3.55 -0.90 -17.42
CA ASP A 27 4.86 -0.92 -16.76
C ASP A 27 5.09 0.29 -15.83
N GLU A 28 4.54 1.45 -16.19
CA GLU A 28 4.69 2.66 -15.40
C GLU A 28 3.89 2.56 -14.09
N VAL A 29 2.64 2.08 -14.16
CA VAL A 29 1.84 1.81 -12.96
C VAL A 29 2.43 0.69 -12.11
N ASP A 30 3.03 -0.34 -12.70
CA ASP A 30 3.72 -1.41 -11.97
C ASP A 30 4.93 -0.86 -11.18
N GLY A 31 5.72 0.01 -11.81
CA GLY A 31 6.82 0.71 -11.16
C GLY A 31 6.36 1.65 -10.02
N TRP A 32 5.19 2.29 -10.17
CA TRP A 32 4.59 3.12 -9.12
C TRP A 32 4.07 2.28 -7.94
N LEU A 33 3.39 1.18 -8.24
CA LEU A 33 2.91 0.22 -7.24
C LEU A 33 4.05 -0.40 -6.45
N GLY A 34 5.16 -0.78 -7.11
CA GLY A 34 6.34 -1.32 -6.43
C GLY A 34 7.03 -0.32 -5.49
N ARG A 35 6.97 0.98 -5.79
CA ARG A 35 7.45 2.03 -4.87
C ARG A 35 6.54 2.21 -3.66
N LEU A 36 5.22 2.24 -3.90
CA LEU A 36 4.20 2.28 -2.85
C LEU A 36 4.34 1.09 -1.91
N ASP A 37 4.50 -0.12 -2.46
CA ASP A 37 4.64 -1.36 -1.71
C ASP A 37 5.81 -1.32 -0.73
N ARG A 38 6.98 -0.91 -1.24
CA ARG A 38 8.20 -0.78 -0.45
C ARG A 38 8.12 0.32 0.61
N ALA A 39 7.40 1.41 0.33
CA ALA A 39 7.23 2.51 1.27
C ALA A 39 6.21 2.18 2.38
N LEU A 40 5.13 1.47 2.04
CA LEU A 40 4.06 1.10 2.96
C LEU A 40 4.35 -0.22 3.69
N ALA A 41 5.44 -0.91 3.33
CA ALA A 41 5.77 -2.26 3.80
C ALA A 41 4.58 -3.24 3.63
N CYS A 42 3.81 -3.04 2.57
CA CYS A 42 2.66 -3.87 2.20
C CYS A 42 3.14 -5.02 1.28
N PRO A 43 2.26 -6.00 0.99
CA PRO A 43 2.48 -6.94 -0.10
C PRO A 43 2.00 -6.37 -1.44
N SER A 44 2.82 -6.60 -2.47
CA SER A 44 2.59 -6.10 -3.82
C SER A 44 1.25 -6.61 -4.35
N GLY A 45 0.38 -5.68 -4.76
CA GLY A 45 -0.93 -5.99 -5.33
C GLY A 45 -2.13 -5.71 -4.41
N HIS A 46 -1.92 -5.42 -3.12
CA HIS A 46 -3.03 -5.02 -2.24
C HIS A 46 -3.64 -3.66 -2.66
N VAL A 47 -2.77 -2.70 -2.97
CA VAL A 47 -3.18 -1.35 -3.40
C VAL A 47 -3.89 -1.38 -4.75
N SER A 48 -3.38 -2.15 -5.72
CA SER A 48 -4.05 -2.29 -7.03
C SER A 48 -5.42 -2.95 -6.88
N GLY A 49 -5.59 -3.93 -5.99
CA GLY A 49 -6.88 -4.53 -5.71
C GLY A 49 -7.91 -3.52 -5.20
N LEU A 50 -7.51 -2.61 -4.31
CA LEU A 50 -8.39 -1.57 -3.78
C LEU A 50 -8.75 -0.48 -4.82
N ILE A 51 -7.84 -0.18 -5.74
CA ILE A 51 -8.04 0.81 -6.81
C ILE A 51 -8.91 0.24 -7.95
N PHE A 52 -8.54 -0.94 -8.48
CA PHE A 52 -9.24 -1.55 -9.62
C PHE A 52 -10.53 -2.27 -9.21
N TRP A 53 -10.64 -2.65 -7.93
CA TRP A 53 -11.78 -3.37 -7.38
C TRP A 53 -12.19 -2.78 -6.03
N PRO A 54 -12.70 -1.54 -6.01
CA PRO A 54 -13.17 -0.95 -4.77
C PRO A 54 -14.27 -1.86 -4.19
N PRO A 55 -14.28 -2.11 -2.86
CA PRO A 55 -15.49 -2.62 -2.22
C PRO A 55 -16.64 -1.65 -2.51
N GLU A 56 -17.91 -2.03 -2.30
CA GLU A 56 -19.11 -1.25 -2.70
C GLU A 56 -19.14 0.25 -2.29
N ARG A 57 -18.19 0.70 -1.47
CA ARG A 57 -17.92 2.10 -1.13
C ARG A 57 -16.74 2.64 -1.95
N GLU A 58 -16.94 3.75 -2.68
CA GLU A 58 -15.84 4.51 -3.27
C GLU A 58 -14.77 4.84 -2.21
N LEU A 59 -13.57 4.31 -2.39
CA LEU A 59 -12.42 4.59 -1.54
C LEU A 59 -11.66 5.78 -2.12
N SER A 60 -11.41 6.80 -1.29
CA SER A 60 -10.51 7.90 -1.65
C SER A 60 -9.04 7.45 -1.53
N ALA A 61 -8.13 8.14 -2.20
CA ALA A 61 -6.70 7.80 -2.17
C ALA A 61 -6.13 7.71 -0.74
N ASP A 62 -6.58 8.60 0.14
CA ASP A 62 -6.18 8.63 1.55
C ASP A 62 -6.68 7.39 2.33
N GLU A 63 -7.88 6.91 2.02
CA GLU A 63 -8.48 5.70 2.60
C GLU A 63 -7.77 4.44 2.09
N VAL A 64 -7.43 4.37 0.80
CA VAL A 64 -6.65 3.27 0.23
C VAL A 64 -5.29 3.17 0.91
N VAL A 65 -4.59 4.30 1.08
CA VAL A 65 -3.31 4.34 1.82
C VAL A 65 -3.52 4.03 3.29
N GLY A 66 -4.63 4.48 3.89
CA GLY A 66 -5.02 4.15 5.26
C GLY A 66 -5.20 2.64 5.47
N GLN A 67 -5.91 1.96 4.56
CA GLN A 67 -6.07 0.51 4.58
C GLN A 67 -4.76 -0.22 4.35
N ALA A 68 -3.92 0.25 3.42
CA ALA A 68 -2.60 -0.33 3.19
C ALA A 68 -1.67 -0.16 4.41
N LEU A 69 -1.71 0.98 5.10
CA LEU A 69 -0.96 1.18 6.35
C LEU A 69 -1.55 0.38 7.53
N ALA A 70 -2.87 0.22 7.55
CA ALA A 70 -3.56 -0.62 8.52
C ALA A 70 -3.35 -2.12 8.25
N TYR A 71 -2.94 -2.48 7.03
CA TYR A 71 -2.56 -3.84 6.66
C TYR A 71 -1.27 -4.21 7.38
N ARG A 72 -1.42 -4.66 8.64
CA ARG A 72 -0.36 -5.35 9.35
C ARG A 72 -0.37 -6.79 8.89
N PRO A 73 0.72 -7.32 8.31
CA PRO A 73 0.84 -8.76 8.17
C PRO A 73 0.72 -9.34 9.58
N ILE A 74 -0.27 -10.21 9.79
CA ILE A 74 -0.35 -11.02 11.00
C ILE A 74 0.98 -11.76 11.05
N PRO A 75 1.86 -11.54 12.04
CA PRO A 75 3.08 -12.31 12.12
C PRO A 75 2.68 -13.76 12.37
N LEU A 76 2.75 -14.59 11.33
CA LEU A 76 2.71 -16.04 11.44
C LEU A 76 4.00 -16.48 12.16
N GLY A 77 4.07 -16.22 13.46
CA GLY A 77 5.30 -16.34 14.24
C GLY A 77 5.30 -15.67 15.62
N GLY A 78 4.15 -15.19 16.13
CA GLY A 78 3.97 -14.92 17.55
C GLY A 78 3.94 -16.22 18.34
N ARG A 79 5.07 -16.91 18.46
CA ARG A 79 5.26 -17.94 19.48
C ARG A 79 5.26 -17.21 20.81
N ALA A 80 4.19 -17.45 21.56
CA ALA A 80 4.06 -17.08 22.95
C ALA A 80 5.25 -17.70 23.71
N GLU A 81 6.27 -16.91 23.99
CA GLU A 81 7.17 -17.19 25.10
C GLU A 81 6.49 -16.67 26.37
N SER A 82 5.41 -17.35 26.73
CA SER A 82 4.97 -17.40 28.10
C SER A 82 5.85 -18.39 28.84
N GLU A 83 6.05 -18.11 30.12
CA GLU A 83 6.46 -19.05 31.15
C GLU A 83 7.95 -19.02 31.54
N THR A 84 8.26 -18.00 32.35
CA THR A 84 8.95 -18.20 33.64
C THR A 84 8.93 -19.66 34.10
N ARG A 85 10.11 -20.29 34.18
CA ARG A 85 10.62 -20.96 35.39
C ARG A 85 12.02 -21.51 35.20
#